data_AF-A0A940R9E9-F1
#
_entry.id   AF-A0A940R9E9-F1
#
_cell.length_a   1.000
_cell.length_b   1.000
_cell.length_c   1.000
_cell.angle_alpha   90.00
_cell.angle_beta   90.00
_cell.angle_gamma   90.00
#
_symmetry.space_group_name_H-M   'P 1'
#
loop_
_entity.id
_entity.type
_entity.pdbx_description
1 polymer ?
#
loop_
_entity_poly.entity_id
_entity_poly.type
_entity_poly.pdbx_seq_one_letter_code
_entity_poly.pdbx_strand_id
1 'polypeptide(L)'
;MDKDILNAKSTKDKYRAMNRTLDEIKALRDNTYPQSAHDEAYMDLMVSVLESVPPQSGFKKRDCLRYENNMINEFEPLADDAPQEPAVRPGWNVLQSLCR
;
A
#
# COMPACT_ATOMS: atom_id res chain seq x y z
N MET A 1 -8.48 7.23 4.53
CA MET A 1 -7.55 6.09 4.52
C MET A 1 -6.14 6.51 4.91
N ASP A 2 -5.42 7.32 4.12
CA ASP A 2 -3.98 7.59 4.37
C ASP A 2 -3.64 8.30 5.70
N LYS A 3 -4.52 9.17 6.21
CA LYS A 3 -4.23 10.01 7.38
C LYS A 3 -3.98 9.19 8.66
N ASP A 4 -4.66 8.07 8.84
CA ASP A 4 -4.56 7.29 10.08
C ASP A 4 -3.24 6.49 10.16
N ILE A 5 -2.75 6.04 9.01
CA ILE A 5 -1.46 5.34 8.87
C ILE A 5 -0.30 6.34 9.07
N LEU A 6 -0.41 7.53 8.48
CA LEU A 6 0.62 8.58 8.60
C LEU A 6 0.70 9.16 10.01
N ASN A 7 -0.40 9.17 10.77
CA ASN A 7 -0.45 9.69 12.14
C ASN A 7 -0.12 8.64 13.22
N ALA A 8 0.03 7.37 12.84
CA ALA A 8 0.33 6.29 13.77
C ALA A 8 1.76 6.40 14.32
N LYS A 9 1.89 6.44 15.66
CA LYS A 9 3.16 6.71 16.33
C LYS A 9 4.12 5.52 16.37
N SER A 10 3.61 4.28 16.32
CA SER A 10 4.43 3.07 16.36
C SER A 10 4.35 2.26 15.07
N THR A 11 5.42 1.56 14.72
CA THR A 11 5.45 0.62 13.59
C THR A 11 4.33 -0.40 13.65
N LYS A 12 4.00 -0.90 14.85
CA LYS A 12 2.91 -1.86 15.07
C LYS A 12 1.55 -1.27 14.70
N ASP A 13 1.31 -0.01 15.05
CA ASP A 13 0.05 0.67 14.74
C ASP A 13 -0.06 0.97 13.24
N LYS A 14 1.06 1.29 12.58
CA LYS A 14 1.13 1.45 11.11
C LYS A 14 0.72 0.17 10.38
N TYR A 15 1.28 -0.99 10.75
CA TYR A 15 0.87 -2.28 10.19
C TYR A 15 -0.59 -2.63 10.49
N ARG A 16 -1.07 -2.34 11.71
CA ARG A 16 -2.48 -2.56 12.06
C ARG A 16 -3.41 -1.72 11.21
N ALA A 17 -3.09 -0.45 10.98
CA ALA A 17 -3.90 0.45 10.16
C ALA A 17 -3.86 0.03 8.67
N MET A 18 -2.70 -0.38 8.17
CA MET A 18 -2.55 -0.96 6.82
C MET A 18 -3.45 -2.20 6.64
N ASN A 19 -3.40 -3.16 7.56
CA ASN A 19 -4.20 -4.38 7.47
C ASN A 19 -5.71 -4.09 7.51
N ARG A 20 -6.15 -3.16 8.37
CA ARG A 20 -7.56 -2.72 8.38
C ARG A 20 -7.99 -2.13 7.05
N THR A 21 -7.15 -1.28 6.47
CA THR A 21 -7.39 -0.66 5.16
C THR A 21 -7.53 -1.72 4.08
N LEU A 22 -6.67 -2.74 4.09
CA LEU A 22 -6.71 -3.85 3.15
C LEU A 22 -7.98 -4.71 3.32
N ASP A 23 -8.38 -5.00 4.56
CA ASP A 23 -9.63 -5.71 4.85
C ASP A 23 -10.86 -4.92 4.38
N GLU A 24 -10.86 -3.60 4.55
CA GLU A 24 -11.92 -2.70 4.06
C GLU A 24 -12.03 -2.70 2.54
N ILE A 25 -10.90 -2.63 1.81
CA ILE A 25 -10.90 -2.67 0.34
C ILE A 25 -11.43 -4.03 -0.15
N LYS A 26 -10.95 -5.13 0.43
CA LYS A 26 -11.44 -6.48 0.08
C LYS A 26 -12.93 -6.63 0.34
N ALA A 27 -13.42 -6.15 1.48
CA ALA A 27 -14.84 -6.17 1.79
C ALA A 27 -15.66 -5.32 0.79
N LEU A 28 -15.15 -4.16 0.36
CA LEU A 28 -15.80 -3.33 -0.65
C LEU A 28 -15.85 -4.00 -2.03
N ARG A 29 -14.80 -4.74 -2.41
CA ARG A 29 -14.74 -5.53 -3.63
C ARG A 29 -15.72 -6.72 -3.59
N ASP A 30 -15.77 -7.43 -2.46
CA ASP A 30 -16.63 -8.62 -2.30
C ASP A 30 -18.11 -8.26 -2.14
N ASN A 31 -18.42 -7.00 -1.79
CA ASN A 31 -19.77 -6.51 -1.70
C ASN A 31 -20.42 -6.43 -3.09
N THR A 32 -21.67 -6.85 -3.17
CA THR A 32 -22.46 -7.02 -4.41
C THR A 32 -22.91 -5.70 -5.06
N TYR A 33 -22.33 -4.57 -4.66
CA TYR A 33 -22.64 -3.27 -5.26
C TYR A 33 -22.08 -3.23 -6.69
N PRO A 34 -22.84 -2.75 -7.68
CA PRO A 34 -22.33 -2.63 -9.04
C PRO A 34 -21.13 -1.67 -9.06
N GLN A 35 -19.95 -2.21 -9.35
CA GLN A 35 -18.74 -1.45 -9.59
C GLN A 35 -18.45 -1.47 -11.08
N SER A 36 -17.80 -0.41 -11.59
CA SER A 36 -17.29 -0.47 -12.95
C SER A 36 -16.07 -1.39 -12.98
N ALA A 37 -15.77 -2.00 -14.14
CA ALA A 37 -14.55 -2.79 -14.31
C ALA A 37 -13.27 -1.97 -14.01
N HIS A 38 -13.33 -0.64 -14.17
CA HIS A 38 -12.24 0.26 -13.81
C HIS A 38 -12.07 0.37 -12.30
N ASP A 39 -13.15 0.48 -11.54
CA ASP A 39 -13.10 0.54 -10.07
C ASP A 39 -12.56 -0.76 -9.49
N GLU A 40 -12.99 -1.91 -10.03
CA GLU A 40 -12.47 -3.22 -9.63
C GLU A 40 -10.96 -3.34 -9.89
N ALA A 41 -10.50 -2.98 -11.09
CA ALA A 41 -9.08 -2.99 -11.42
C ALA A 41 -8.27 -2.04 -10.52
N TYR A 42 -8.82 -0.87 -10.20
CA TYR A 42 -8.22 0.10 -9.29
C TYR A 42 -8.05 -0.48 -7.88
N MET A 43 -9.09 -1.12 -7.33
CA MET A 43 -9.01 -1.76 -6.01
C MET A 43 -8.08 -2.97 -6.00
N ASP A 44 -8.05 -3.76 -7.08
CA ASP A 44 -7.16 -4.91 -7.20
C ASP A 44 -5.69 -4.47 -7.21
N LEU A 45 -5.39 -3.36 -7.89
CA LEU A 45 -4.06 -2.76 -7.87
C LEU A 45 -3.72 -2.25 -6.46
N MET A 46 -4.64 -1.53 -5.80
CA MET A 46 -4.43 -1.07 -4.42
C MET A 46 -4.13 -2.23 -3.46
N VAL A 47 -4.88 -3.34 -3.55
CA VAL A 47 -4.65 -4.54 -2.74
C VAL A 47 -3.27 -5.12 -3.03
N SER A 48 -2.92 -5.30 -4.30
CA SER A 48 -1.63 -5.87 -4.71
C SER A 48 -0.45 -5.05 -4.18
N VAL A 49 -0.54 -3.72 -4.26
CA VAL A 49 0.51 -2.82 -3.77
C VAL A 49 0.62 -2.89 -2.25
N LEU A 50 -0.50 -2.89 -1.51
CA LEU A 50 -0.49 -3.01 -0.05
C LEU A 50 0.05 -4.38 0.42
N GLU A 51 -0.25 -5.45 -0.30
CA GLU A 51 0.27 -6.80 -0.02
C GLU A 51 1.77 -6.95 -0.34
N SER A 52 2.30 -6.14 -1.25
CA SER A 52 3.74 -6.10 -1.54
C SER A 52 4.58 -5.49 -0.40
N VAL A 53 3.96 -4.75 0.53
CA VAL A 53 4.66 -4.17 1.67
C VAL A 53 5.23 -5.31 2.54
N PRO A 54 6.54 -5.29 2.88
CA PRO A 54 7.14 -6.36 3.65
C PRO A 54 6.44 -6.60 4.99
N PRO A 55 6.25 -7.85 5.43
CA PRO A 55 5.55 -8.14 6.68
C PRO A 55 6.35 -7.67 7.90
N GLN A 56 5.64 -7.35 8.99
CA GLN A 56 6.23 -6.81 10.21
C GLN A 56 7.40 -7.65 10.76
N SER A 57 7.31 -8.98 10.71
CA SER A 57 8.35 -9.88 11.23
C SER A 57 9.65 -9.88 10.40
N GLY A 58 9.57 -9.48 9.13
CA GLY A 58 10.69 -9.43 8.18
C GLY A 58 11.20 -8.02 7.89
N PHE A 59 10.49 -6.99 8.35
CA PHE A 59 10.81 -5.61 8.02
C PHE A 59 12.12 -5.15 8.65
N LYS A 60 13.01 -4.62 7.81
CA LYS A 60 14.31 -4.06 8.21
C LYS A 60 14.46 -2.67 7.61
N LYS A 61 14.58 -1.65 8.46
CA LYS A 61 14.71 -0.25 8.02
C LYS A 61 15.89 -0.01 7.07
N ARG A 62 17.00 -0.74 7.24
CA ARG A 62 18.17 -0.65 6.35
C ARG A 62 17.89 -1.09 4.90
N ASP A 63 16.83 -1.87 4.68
CA ASP A 63 16.46 -2.42 3.37
C ASP A 63 15.41 -1.53 2.67
N CYS A 64 15.08 -0.35 3.23
CA CYS A 64 14.03 0.54 2.73
C CYS A 64 14.16 0.92 1.26
N LEU A 65 15.35 1.33 0.82
CA LEU A 65 15.59 1.67 -0.59
C LEU A 65 15.30 0.49 -1.52
N ARG A 66 15.59 -0.75 -1.09
CA ARG A 66 15.27 -1.95 -1.86
C ARG A 66 13.75 -2.14 -1.94
N TYR A 67 13.02 -1.96 -0.84
CA TYR A 67 11.56 -2.09 -0.85
C TYR A 67 10.90 -1.03 -1.75
N GLU A 68 11.38 0.20 -1.68
CA GLU A 68 10.91 1.32 -2.51
C GLU A 68 11.15 1.02 -4.00
N ASN A 69 12.38 0.63 -4.35
CA ASN A 69 12.71 0.27 -5.74
C ASN A 69 11.90 -0.94 -6.24
N ASN A 70 11.68 -1.95 -5.40
CA ASN A 70 10.88 -3.11 -5.79
C ASN A 70 9.44 -2.70 -6.11
N MET A 71 8.82 -1.87 -5.26
CA MET A 71 7.45 -1.38 -5.48
C MET A 71 7.34 -0.56 -6.76
N ILE A 72 8.28 0.36 -7.02
CA ILE A 72 8.31 1.14 -8.27
C ILE A 72 8.48 0.19 -9.46
N ASN A 73 9.47 -0.70 -9.44
CA ASN A 73 9.72 -1.61 -10.56
C ASN A 73 8.54 -2.55 -10.87
N GLU A 74 7.78 -2.94 -9.85
CA GLU A 74 6.65 -3.86 -9.99
C GLU A 74 5.38 -3.16 -10.47
N PHE A 75 5.07 -1.98 -9.92
CA PHE A 75 3.77 -1.33 -10.15
C PHE A 75 3.83 -0.08 -11.05
N GLU A 76 4.97 0.63 -11.08
CA GLU A 76 5.19 1.82 -11.92
C GLU A 76 6.64 1.93 -12.42
N PRO A 77 7.11 1.00 -13.28
CA PRO A 77 8.52 0.93 -13.69
C PRO A 77 9.02 2.14 -14.50
N LEU A 78 8.10 3.01 -14.94
CA LEU A 78 8.42 4.25 -15.65
C LEU A 78 8.48 5.47 -14.72
N ALA A 79 8.19 5.30 -13.42
CA ALA A 79 8.32 6.38 -12.46
C ALA A 79 9.80 6.58 -12.08
N ASP A 80 10.26 7.83 -12.08
CA ASP A 80 11.66 8.15 -11.78
C ASP A 80 11.99 8.00 -10.28
N ASP A 81 11.14 8.53 -9.41
CA ASP A 81 11.41 8.62 -7.95
C ASP A 81 10.26 8.09 -7.07
N ALA A 82 9.01 8.27 -7.50
CA ALA A 82 7.83 7.92 -6.70
C ALA A 82 6.62 7.63 -7.60
N PRO A 83 5.74 6.72 -7.18
CA PRO A 83 4.54 6.37 -7.92
C PRO A 83 3.61 7.57 -8.10
N GLN A 84 3.12 7.73 -9.33
CA GLN A 84 2.14 8.73 -9.72
C GLN A 84 0.72 8.15 -9.81
N GLU A 85 0.59 6.84 -10.06
CA GLU A 85 -0.69 6.13 -10.12
C GLU A 85 -1.38 6.20 -8.75
N PRO A 86 -2.58 6.82 -8.67
CA PRO A 86 -3.31 6.95 -7.41
C PRO A 86 -3.54 5.63 -6.67
N ALA A 87 -3.67 4.50 -7.37
CA ALA A 87 -3.81 3.19 -6.73
C ALA A 87 -2.54 2.70 -6.02
N VAL A 88 -1.35 3.14 -6.45
CA VAL A 88 -0.05 2.69 -5.91
C VAL A 88 0.40 3.57 -4.74
N ARG A 89 0.03 4.86 -4.75
CA ARG A 89 0.40 5.83 -3.72
C ARG A 89 0.09 5.40 -2.27
N PRO A 90 -1.05 4.76 -1.94
CA PRO A 90 -1.33 4.34 -0.57
C PRO A 90 -0.28 3.37 -0.01
N GLY A 91 0.12 2.36 -0.78
CA GLY A 91 1.16 1.42 -0.33
C GLY A 91 2.53 2.06 -0.25
N TRP A 92 2.85 2.98 -1.17
CA TRP A 92 4.06 3.81 -1.09
C TRP A 92 4.10 4.67 0.18
N ASN A 93 2.98 5.32 0.52
CA ASN A 93 2.86 6.14 1.72
C ASN A 93 3.06 5.32 3.00
N VAL A 94 2.51 4.10 3.04
CA VAL A 94 2.75 3.14 4.13
C VAL A 94 4.23 2.83 4.23
N LEU A 95 4.87 2.45 3.11
CA LEU A 95 6.27 2.07 3.06
C LEU A 95 7.17 3.22 3.53
N GLN A 96 6.98 4.42 2.99
CA GLN A 96 7.66 5.64 3.41
C GLN A 96 7.49 5.91 4.91
N SER A 97 6.27 5.73 5.43
CA SER A 97 5.99 5.89 6.86
C SER A 97 6.75 4.87 7.71
N LEU A 98 6.90 3.63 7.26
CA LEU A 98 7.67 2.61 7.98
C LEU A 98 9.18 2.86 7.91
N CYS A 99 9.64 3.49 6.82
CA CYS A 99 11.04 3.76 6.54
C CYS A 99 11.60 5.03 7.19
N ARG A 100 10.74 5.94 7.66
CA ARG A 100 11.11 7.15 8.40
C ARG A 100 11.04 6.93 9.90
#